data_AF-A0A949IIF7-F1
#
_entry.id   AF-A0A949IIF7-F1
#
_cell.length_a   1.000
_cell.length_b   1.000
_cell.length_c   1.000
_cell.angle_alpha   90.00
_cell.angle_beta   90.00
_cell.angle_gamma   90.00
#
_symmetry.space_group_name_H-M   'P 1'
#
loop_
_entity.id
_entity.type
_entity.pdbx_description
1 polymer ?
#
loop_
_entity_poly.entity_id
_entity_poly.type
_entity_poly.pdbx_seq_one_letter_code
_entity_poly.pdbx_strand_id
1 'polypeptide(L)'
;MSGTLSRLLGKLRAQEQSARASIAELVQKQENGPEATQMEGESLDLNAQERALIGNVLRLRDITADDVMVPRPDIVAMKADVTLEEALALIRKEGHSRMPIYRDHLDDVAGMVHIKDVFGFTGAPSEFAIGKILRKPLMVAPQIAVLDLLLQMRQMHTHL
;
A
#
# COMPACT_ATOMS: atom_id res chain seq x y z
N MET A 1 -43.61 10.73 -24.04
CA MET A 1 -42.85 9.77 -23.21
C MET A 1 -41.56 10.40 -22.70
N SER A 2 -41.59 11.32 -21.71
CA SER A 2 -40.39 12.07 -21.26
C SER A 2 -40.18 12.12 -19.73
N GLY A 3 -41.18 11.72 -18.92
CA GLY A 3 -41.14 11.88 -17.46
C GLY A 3 -40.32 10.85 -16.66
N THR A 4 -39.99 9.70 -17.24
CA THR A 4 -39.25 8.62 -16.54
C THR A 4 -37.75 8.92 -16.41
N LEU A 5 -37.14 9.49 -17.45
CA LEU A 5 -35.73 9.90 -17.42
C LEU A 5 -35.48 11.04 -16.42
N SER A 6 -36.36 12.04 -16.36
CA SER A 6 -36.22 13.18 -15.42
C SER A 6 -36.30 12.75 -13.95
N ARG A 7 -37.11 11.73 -13.61
CA ARG A 7 -37.19 11.20 -12.23
C ARG A 7 -35.98 10.35 -11.87
N LEU A 8 -35.44 9.58 -12.81
CA LEU A 8 -34.20 8.80 -12.62
C LEU A 8 -33.00 9.72 -12.38
N LEU A 9 -32.84 10.77 -13.21
CA LEU A 9 -31.81 11.79 -13.03
C LEU A 9 -31.95 12.56 -11.70
N GLY A 10 -33.18 12.83 -11.26
CA GLY A 10 -33.45 13.47 -9.96
C GLY A 10 -33.02 12.60 -8.78
N LYS A 11 -33.31 11.29 -8.80
CA LYS A 11 -32.90 10.35 -7.75
C LYS A 11 -31.39 10.17 -7.66
N LEU A 12 -30.71 10.06 -8.81
CA LEU A 12 -29.25 9.94 -8.87
C LEU A 12 -28.55 11.17 -8.25
N ARG A 13 -29.04 12.38 -8.54
CA ARG A 13 -28.50 13.62 -7.96
C ARG A 13 -28.74 13.71 -6.45
N ALA A 14 -29.90 13.28 -5.96
CA ALA A 14 -30.20 13.28 -4.53
C ALA A 14 -29.29 12.31 -3.76
N GLN A 15 -29.05 11.11 -4.29
CA GLN A 15 -28.13 10.13 -3.71
C GLN A 15 -26.68 10.64 -3.70
N GLU A 16 -26.24 11.30 -4.77
CA GLU A 16 -24.90 11.89 -4.84
C GLU A 16 -24.71 13.04 -3.82
N GLN A 17 -25.75 13.87 -3.60
CA GLN A 17 -25.74 14.93 -2.59
C GLN A 17 -25.71 14.37 -1.16
N SER A 18 -26.47 13.30 -0.90
CA SER A 18 -26.52 12.61 0.39
C SER A 18 -25.19 11.92 0.75
N ALA A 19 -24.56 11.23 -0.21
CA ALA A 19 -23.23 10.64 -0.02
C ALA A 19 -22.17 11.72 0.25
N ARG A 20 -22.19 12.84 -0.49
CA ARG A 20 -21.29 13.98 -0.23
C ARG A 20 -21.48 14.57 1.18
N ALA A 21 -22.73 14.71 1.64
CA ALA A 21 -23.01 15.19 3.00
C ALA A 21 -22.45 14.25 4.07
N SER A 22 -22.61 12.94 3.88
CA SER A 22 -22.07 11.90 4.77
C SER A 22 -20.53 11.97 4.86
N ILE A 23 -19.85 12.21 3.73
CA ILE A 23 -18.39 12.36 3.70
C ILE A 23 -17.96 13.66 4.39
N ALA A 24 -18.66 14.77 4.14
CA ALA A 24 -18.36 16.05 4.76
C ALA A 24 -18.46 15.97 6.30
N GLU A 25 -19.48 15.26 6.80
CA GLU A 25 -19.63 14.96 8.23
C GLU A 25 -18.42 14.20 8.80
N LEU A 26 -17.96 13.15 8.10
CA LEU A 26 -16.80 12.36 8.51
C LEU A 26 -15.49 13.17 8.51
N VAL A 27 -15.31 14.06 7.53
CA VAL A 27 -14.16 14.97 7.47
C VAL A 27 -14.19 15.93 8.66
N GLN A 28 -15.34 16.55 8.93
CA GLN A 28 -15.48 17.51 10.02
C GLN A 28 -15.30 16.86 11.41
N LYS A 29 -15.73 15.60 11.56
CA LYS A 29 -15.49 14.80 12.77
C LYS A 29 -14.02 14.45 12.99
N GLN A 30 -13.24 14.24 11.92
CA GLN A 30 -11.80 14.02 12.02
C GLN A 30 -11.07 15.30 12.42
N GLU A 31 -11.48 16.46 11.91
CA GLU A 31 -10.81 17.73 12.17
C GLU A 31 -11.07 18.30 13.57
N ASN A 32 -12.27 18.13 14.11
CA ASN A 32 -12.67 18.76 15.38
C ASN A 32 -12.58 17.84 16.62
N GLY A 33 -12.11 16.59 16.46
CA GLY A 33 -12.05 15.62 17.56
C GLY A 33 -13.43 15.14 18.05
N PRO A 34 -13.49 14.27 19.08
CA PRO A 34 -14.74 13.63 19.53
C PRO A 34 -15.76 14.58 20.18
N GLU A 35 -15.43 15.86 20.38
CA GLU A 35 -16.30 16.83 21.07
C GLU A 35 -17.21 17.66 20.12
N ALA A 36 -17.13 17.48 18.80
CA ALA A 36 -17.99 18.19 17.86
C ALA A 36 -19.35 17.51 17.68
N THR A 37 -20.34 18.08 18.36
CA THR A 37 -21.76 18.26 18.00
C THR A 37 -22.50 17.09 17.33
N GLN A 38 -23.48 16.56 18.07
CA GLN A 38 -24.63 15.84 17.53
C GLN A 38 -25.39 16.77 16.57
N MET A 39 -25.01 16.78 15.30
CA MET A 39 -25.92 17.25 14.24
C MET A 39 -26.75 16.04 13.83
N GLU A 40 -28.02 16.05 14.22
CA GLU A 40 -29.06 15.17 13.70
C GLU A 40 -29.27 15.47 12.21
N GLY A 41 -28.42 14.90 11.37
CA GLY A 41 -28.63 14.79 9.94
C GLY A 41 -28.77 13.33 9.59
N GLU A 42 -29.95 12.91 9.10
CA GLU A 42 -30.15 11.61 8.46
C GLU A 42 -29.19 11.45 7.27
N SER A 43 -27.97 10.99 7.50
CA SER A 43 -27.04 10.62 6.43
C SER A 43 -27.15 9.10 6.17
N LEU A 44 -28.33 8.65 5.73
CA LEU A 44 -28.70 7.23 5.62
C LEU A 44 -28.03 6.45 4.46
N ASP A 45 -27.13 7.05 3.67
CA ASP A 45 -26.62 6.40 2.45
C ASP A 45 -25.29 5.65 2.59
N LEU A 46 -24.55 5.82 3.69
CA LEU A 46 -23.33 5.04 3.95
C LEU A 46 -23.56 4.05 5.07
N ASN A 47 -23.37 2.77 4.76
CA ASN A 47 -23.40 1.72 5.77
C ASN A 47 -22.16 1.80 6.69
N ALA A 48 -22.18 1.03 7.79
CA ALA A 48 -21.11 1.06 8.78
C ALA A 48 -19.73 0.69 8.21
N GLN A 49 -19.66 -0.23 7.24
CA GLN A 49 -18.41 -0.64 6.59
C GLN A 49 -17.87 0.48 5.70
N GLU A 50 -18.73 1.14 4.93
CA GLU A 50 -18.35 2.28 4.08
C GLU A 50 -17.84 3.45 4.92
N ARG A 51 -18.52 3.77 6.03
CA ARG A 51 -18.06 4.80 6.97
C ARG A 51 -16.71 4.47 7.58
N ALA A 52 -16.47 3.20 7.94
CA ALA A 52 -15.18 2.75 8.45
C ALA A 52 -14.08 2.87 7.40
N LEU A 53 -14.34 2.48 6.15
CA LEU A 53 -13.39 2.59 5.05
C LEU A 53 -13.02 4.05 4.79
N ILE A 54 -13.99 4.95 4.68
CA ILE A 54 -13.75 6.38 4.46
C ILE A 54 -12.99 6.98 5.64
N GLY A 55 -13.38 6.64 6.87
CA GLY A 55 -12.64 7.05 8.07
C GLY A 55 -11.19 6.58 8.07
N ASN A 56 -10.91 5.35 7.63
CA ASN A 56 -9.54 4.84 7.48
C ASN A 56 -8.73 5.63 6.44
N VAL A 57 -9.34 5.94 5.29
CA VAL A 57 -8.69 6.73 4.23
C VAL A 57 -8.37 8.15 4.72
N LEU A 58 -9.29 8.79 5.44
CA LEU A 58 -9.06 10.12 6.01
C LEU A 58 -7.90 10.12 7.01
N ARG A 59 -7.78 9.07 7.83
CA ARG A 59 -6.64 8.91 8.76
C ARG A 59 -5.29 8.74 8.06
N LEU A 60 -5.27 8.14 6.87
CA LEU A 60 -4.04 7.98 6.09
C LEU A 60 -3.56 9.28 5.43
N ARG A 61 -4.36 10.35 5.44
CA ARG A 61 -4.01 11.63 4.81
C ARG A 61 -2.72 12.23 5.37
N ASP A 62 -2.52 12.11 6.68
CA ASP A 62 -1.40 12.73 7.39
C ASP A 62 -0.28 11.71 7.73
N ILE A 63 -0.37 10.50 7.15
CA ILE A 63 0.60 9.41 7.36
C ILE A 63 1.61 9.41 6.22
N THR A 64 2.88 9.30 6.58
CA THR A 64 4.02 9.25 5.67
C THR A 64 4.57 7.83 5.50
N ALA A 65 5.53 7.63 4.59
CA ALA A 65 6.23 6.35 4.47
C ALA A 65 7.04 6.02 5.73
N ASP A 66 7.62 7.03 6.40
CA ASP A 66 8.38 6.88 7.64
C ASP A 66 7.53 6.25 8.77
N ASP A 67 6.25 6.59 8.83
CA ASP A 67 5.31 6.10 9.85
C ASP A 67 4.95 4.61 9.67
N VAL A 68 5.14 4.05 8.46
CA VAL A 68 4.69 2.69 8.10
C VAL A 68 5.80 1.75 7.62
N MET A 69 7.03 2.26 7.46
CA MET A 69 8.16 1.45 6.99
C MET A 69 8.61 0.42 8.02
N VAL A 70 9.28 -0.62 7.55
CA VAL A 70 10.02 -1.55 8.42
C VAL A 70 11.29 -0.84 8.90
N PRO A 71 11.51 -0.69 10.21
CA PRO A 71 12.72 -0.06 10.73
C PRO A 71 13.97 -0.79 10.23
N ARG A 72 15.04 -0.04 9.98
CA ARG A 72 16.31 -0.56 9.47
C ARG A 72 16.84 -1.84 10.16
N PRO A 73 16.89 -1.95 11.51
CA PRO A 73 17.41 -3.15 12.16
C PRO A 73 16.55 -4.40 11.94
N ASP A 74 15.29 -4.21 11.55
CA ASP A 74 14.32 -5.29 11.34
C ASP A 74 14.23 -5.70 9.86
N ILE A 75 15.01 -5.07 8.97
CA ILE A 75 15.04 -5.40 7.55
C ILE A 75 15.72 -6.76 7.34
N VAL A 76 14.95 -7.72 6.87
CA VAL A 76 15.46 -8.99 6.32
C VAL A 76 15.94 -8.74 4.88
N ALA A 77 17.25 -8.89 4.65
CA ALA A 77 17.86 -8.73 3.33
C ALA A 77 18.95 -9.79 3.08
N MET A 78 19.31 -9.97 1.81
CA MET A 78 20.39 -10.88 1.39
C MET A 78 21.58 -10.11 0.83
N LYS A 79 22.78 -10.64 1.02
CA LYS A 79 23.99 -10.11 0.41
C LYS A 79 24.05 -10.50 -1.08
N ALA A 80 24.68 -9.69 -1.92
CA ALA A 80 24.75 -9.91 -3.37
C ALA A 80 25.50 -11.20 -3.78
N ASP A 81 26.37 -11.73 -2.91
CA ASP A 81 27.14 -12.95 -3.09
C ASP A 81 26.49 -14.20 -2.43
N VAL A 82 25.25 -14.08 -1.94
CA VAL A 82 24.51 -15.20 -1.33
C VAL A 82 24.42 -16.38 -2.29
N THR A 83 24.58 -17.60 -1.77
CA THR A 83 24.40 -18.83 -2.54
C THR A 83 22.91 -19.17 -2.69
N LEU A 84 22.57 -20.04 -3.65
CA LEU A 84 21.18 -20.48 -3.83
C LEU A 84 20.63 -21.15 -2.56
N GLU A 85 21.45 -21.97 -1.90
CA GLU A 85 21.07 -22.68 -0.68
C GLU A 85 20.74 -21.71 0.46
N GLU A 86 21.62 -20.74 0.72
CA GLU A 86 21.41 -19.71 1.73
C GLU A 86 20.17 -18.86 1.43
N ALA A 87 19.98 -18.47 0.17
CA ALA A 87 18.80 -17.71 -0.25
C ALA A 87 17.50 -18.49 -0.01
N LEU A 88 17.44 -19.76 -0.40
CA LEU A 88 16.27 -20.61 -0.17
C LEU A 88 16.04 -20.88 1.32
N ALA A 89 17.10 -21.01 2.12
CA ALA A 89 17.01 -21.17 3.56
C ALA A 89 16.40 -19.93 4.23
N LEU A 90 16.88 -18.73 3.88
CA LEU A 90 16.36 -17.48 4.42
C LEU A 90 14.91 -17.25 4.00
N ILE A 91 14.60 -17.46 2.72
CA ILE A 91 13.23 -17.35 2.18
C ILE A 91 12.26 -18.26 2.93
N ARG A 92 12.65 -19.52 3.18
CA ARG A 92 11.81 -20.48 3.90
C ARG A 92 11.62 -20.09 5.37
N LYS A 93 12.63 -19.49 5.98
CA LYS A 93 12.60 -19.05 7.38
C LYS A 93 11.70 -17.84 7.59
N GLU A 94 11.80 -16.84 6.71
CA GLU A 94 11.18 -15.52 6.91
C GLU A 94 9.86 -15.36 6.14
N GLY A 95 9.63 -16.15 5.08
CA GLY A 95 8.35 -16.18 4.35
C GLY A 95 8.05 -14.95 3.49
N HIS A 96 9.01 -14.02 3.33
CA HIS A 96 8.83 -12.84 2.49
C HIS A 96 8.93 -13.16 1.00
N SER A 97 8.00 -12.63 0.20
CA SER A 97 8.00 -12.83 -1.26
C SER A 97 9.03 -11.99 -2.01
N ARG A 98 9.45 -10.86 -1.42
CA ARG A 98 10.44 -9.92 -1.97
C ARG A 98 11.47 -9.64 -0.89
N MET A 99 12.75 -9.65 -1.28
CA MET A 99 13.85 -9.38 -0.36
C MET A 99 14.82 -8.38 -0.99
N PRO A 100 15.22 -7.32 -0.25
CA PRO A 100 16.30 -6.44 -0.67
C PRO A 100 17.62 -7.21 -0.80
N ILE A 101 18.42 -6.82 -1.77
CA ILE A 101 19.80 -7.29 -1.96
C ILE A 101 20.74 -6.12 -1.68
N TYR A 102 21.72 -6.32 -0.81
CA TYR A 102 22.77 -5.33 -0.51
C TYR A 102 24.15 -5.84 -0.92
N ARG A 103 25.14 -4.94 -1.09
CA ARG A 103 26.54 -5.34 -1.34
C ARG A 103 27.34 -5.42 -0.04
N ASP A 104 27.81 -4.28 0.45
CA ASP A 104 28.69 -4.20 1.62
C ASP A 104 27.90 -4.01 2.92
N HIS A 105 26.89 -3.16 2.89
CA HIS A 105 26.00 -2.87 4.02
C HIS A 105 24.58 -2.54 3.53
N LEU A 106 23.60 -2.54 4.43
CA LEU A 106 22.19 -2.31 4.09
C LEU A 106 21.91 -0.97 3.38
N ASP A 107 22.74 0.06 3.56
CA ASP A 107 22.59 1.33 2.83
C ASP A 107 23.06 1.26 1.37
N ASP A 108 23.81 0.22 0.99
CA ASP A 108 24.21 -0.04 -0.40
C ASP A 108 23.33 -1.13 -1.01
N VAL A 109 22.06 -0.76 -1.20
CA VAL A 109 21.04 -1.61 -1.82
C VAL A 109 21.35 -1.76 -3.31
N ALA A 110 21.74 -2.96 -3.73
CA ALA A 110 21.95 -3.31 -5.12
C ALA A 110 20.62 -3.43 -5.88
N GLY A 111 19.57 -3.92 -5.20
CA GLY A 111 18.23 -4.06 -5.76
C GLY A 111 17.35 -4.94 -4.88
N MET A 112 16.43 -5.68 -5.49
CA MET A 112 15.61 -6.67 -4.81
C MET A 112 15.42 -7.91 -5.68
N VAL A 113 15.01 -9.02 -5.06
CA VAL A 113 14.65 -10.25 -5.76
C VAL A 113 13.26 -10.72 -5.38
N HIS A 114 12.57 -11.36 -6.32
CA HIS A 114 11.31 -12.05 -6.06
C HIS A 114 11.58 -13.54 -5.81
N ILE A 115 10.90 -14.12 -4.83
CA ILE A 115 11.02 -15.54 -4.44
C ILE A 115 10.95 -16.49 -5.66
N LYS A 116 9.96 -16.31 -6.54
CA LYS A 116 9.78 -17.11 -7.75
C LYS A 116 11.02 -17.14 -8.66
N ASP A 117 11.77 -16.05 -8.73
CA ASP A 117 12.96 -15.97 -9.58
C ASP A 117 14.09 -16.83 -8.98
N VAL A 118 14.22 -16.84 -7.64
CA VAL A 118 15.17 -17.70 -6.92
C VAL A 118 14.81 -19.17 -7.09
N PHE A 119 13.52 -19.52 -6.93
CA PHE A 119 13.04 -20.89 -7.13
C PHE A 119 13.28 -21.43 -8.55
N GLY A 120 13.31 -20.55 -9.55
CA GLY A 120 13.60 -20.91 -10.94
C GLY A 120 14.95 -21.61 -11.15
N PHE A 121 15.92 -21.43 -10.23
CA PHE A 121 17.25 -22.04 -10.32
C PHE A 121 17.38 -23.37 -9.58
N THR A 122 16.33 -23.86 -8.93
CA THR A 122 16.38 -25.16 -8.21
C THR A 122 16.71 -26.34 -9.13
N GLY A 123 16.34 -26.26 -10.41
CA GLY A 123 16.70 -27.25 -11.43
C GLY A 123 18.10 -27.08 -12.04
N ALA A 124 18.75 -25.93 -11.85
CA ALA A 124 20.10 -25.65 -12.35
C ALA A 124 20.91 -24.78 -11.35
N PRO A 125 21.27 -25.31 -10.16
CA PRO A 125 21.90 -24.53 -9.11
C PRO A 125 23.21 -23.85 -9.53
N SER A 126 24.00 -24.49 -10.40
CA SER A 126 25.26 -23.96 -10.92
C SER A 126 25.11 -22.70 -11.76
N GLU A 127 23.90 -22.42 -12.27
CA GLU A 127 23.61 -21.24 -13.08
C GLU A 127 23.15 -20.05 -12.24
N PHE A 128 22.91 -20.26 -10.94
CA PHE A 128 22.40 -19.24 -10.04
C PHE A 128 23.38 -18.08 -9.92
N ALA A 129 22.87 -16.88 -10.15
CA ALA A 129 23.55 -15.64 -9.83
C ALA A 129 22.49 -14.59 -9.54
N ILE A 130 22.57 -13.94 -8.37
CA ILE A 130 21.63 -12.88 -7.97
C ILE A 130 21.53 -11.79 -9.05
N GLY A 131 22.65 -11.42 -9.68
CA GLY A 131 22.68 -10.41 -10.73
C GLY A 131 21.77 -10.71 -11.95
N LYS A 132 21.44 -11.99 -12.21
CA LYS A 132 20.54 -12.38 -13.32
C LYS A 132 19.06 -12.13 -13.01
N ILE A 133 18.71 -12.03 -11.73
CA ILE A 133 17.33 -11.89 -11.23
C ILE A 133 17.10 -10.64 -10.40
N LEU A 134 18.12 -9.79 -10.33
CA LEU A 134 18.07 -8.53 -9.61
C LEU A 134 17.11 -7.58 -10.34
N ARG A 135 16.15 -7.02 -9.60
CA ARG A 135 15.26 -5.98 -10.12
C ARG A 135 15.39 -4.71 -9.29
N LYS A 136 15.09 -3.57 -9.90
CA LYS A 136 15.19 -2.26 -9.26
C LYS A 136 13.99 -2.03 -8.34
N PRO A 137 14.19 -1.80 -7.03
CA PRO A 137 13.11 -1.41 -6.12
C PRO A 137 12.68 0.05 -6.36
N LEU A 138 11.51 0.42 -5.85
CA LEU A 138 11.09 1.82 -5.80
C LEU A 138 11.78 2.50 -4.62
N MET A 139 12.50 3.59 -4.91
CA MET A 139 13.16 4.40 -3.88
C MET A 139 12.34 5.68 -3.67
N VAL A 140 11.97 5.96 -2.42
CA VAL A 140 11.19 7.15 -2.04
C VAL A 140 11.83 7.87 -0.87
N ALA A 141 11.47 9.15 -0.70
CA ALA A 141 11.81 9.89 0.51
C ALA A 141 10.89 9.44 1.67
N PRO A 142 11.37 9.38 2.93
CA PRO A 142 10.54 8.99 4.07
C PRO A 142 9.29 9.86 4.25
N GLN A 143 9.39 11.14 3.92
CA GLN A 143 8.32 12.14 4.09
C GLN A 143 7.23 12.08 3.01
N ILE A 144 7.28 11.16 2.04
CA ILE A 144 6.21 11.01 1.06
C ILE A 144 4.91 10.59 1.75
N ALA A 145 3.79 11.18 1.36
CA ALA A 145 2.48 10.75 1.87
C ALA A 145 2.20 9.30 1.45
N VAL A 146 1.68 8.49 2.36
CA VAL A 146 1.47 7.05 2.12
C VAL A 146 0.49 6.79 0.97
N LEU A 147 -0.48 7.68 0.76
CA LEU A 147 -1.43 7.60 -0.35
C LEU A 147 -0.74 7.84 -1.71
N ASP A 148 0.24 8.74 -1.77
CA ASP A 148 1.04 8.97 -2.97
C ASP A 148 2.00 7.80 -3.23
N LEU A 149 2.62 7.26 -2.18
CA LEU A 149 3.43 6.04 -2.28
C LEU A 149 2.59 4.87 -2.81
N LEU A 150 1.40 4.64 -2.27
CA LEU A 150 0.49 3.59 -2.74
C LEU A 150 0.13 3.78 -4.21
N LEU A 151 -0.11 5.01 -4.66
CA LEU A 151 -0.38 5.31 -6.06
C LEU A 151 0.82 4.98 -6.94
N GLN A 152 2.04 5.38 -6.55
CA GLN A 152 3.27 5.05 -7.28
C GLN A 152 3.49 3.54 -7.36
N MET A 153 3.32 2.82 -6.25
CA MET A 153 3.45 1.36 -6.20
C MET A 153 2.47 0.67 -7.16
N ARG A 154 1.22 1.15 -7.23
CA ARG A 154 0.21 0.64 -8.18
C ARG A 154 0.56 0.90 -9.64
N GLN A 155 1.05 2.10 -9.97
CA GLN A 155 1.43 2.46 -11.33
C GLN A 155 2.66 1.68 -11.81
N MET A 156 3.62 1.46 -10.91
CA MET A 156 4.85 0.74 -11.21
C MET A 156 4.73 -0.78 -11.04
N HIS A 157 3.58 -1.27 -10.58
CA HIS A 157 3.37 -2.69 -10.24
C HIS A 157 4.44 -3.26 -9.30
N THR A 158 4.88 -2.45 -8.32
CA THR A 158 5.82 -2.86 -7.28
C THR A 158 5.14 -3.00 -5.93
N HIS A 159 5.71 -3.87 -5.09
CA HIS A 159 5.20 -4.19 -3.76
C HIS A 159 6.33 -4.27 -2.71
N LEU A 160 7.49 -3.69 -3.05
CA LEU A 160 8.65 -3.44 -2.20
C LEU A 160 9.24 -2.10 -2.63
#